data_AF-A0A2Z4W0H3-F1
#
_entry.id   AF-A0A2Z4W0H3-F1
#
_cell.length_a   1.000
_cell.length_b   1.000
_cell.length_c   1.000
_cell.angle_alpha   90.00
_cell.angle_beta   90.00
_cell.angle_gamma   90.00
#
_symmetry.space_group_name_H-M   'P 1'
#
loop_
_entity.id
_entity.type
_entity.pdbx_description
1 polymer ?
#
loop_
_entity_poly.entity_id
_entity_poly.type
_entity_poly.pdbx_seq_one_letter_code
_entity_poly.pdbx_strand_id
1 'polypeptide(L)'
;MAITTTKVANSEPVSDGFLLNSTNQYYIDVTGGDNLADVTDAKWARLAKGIASVTPAGNETANNDAYYDGGAYGSNDITGKRPQWSFSGHRVYGDKAQDFVAGKEFAVGEALKTRMLWINSTGEMIVAHVTIMTIVASGGNANAKQTFSFVLGMNGEPVIPNGKPKVVAGDEDGLFKLSDQVTGSTD
;
A
#
# COMPACT_ATOMS: atom_id res chain seq x y z
N MET A 1 28.23 11.91 21.27
CA MET A 1 27.35 11.11 22.15
C MET A 1 25.96 11.16 21.57
N ALA A 2 25.40 10.02 21.15
CA ALA A 2 24.03 9.98 20.65
C ALA A 2 23.09 9.96 21.86
N ILE A 3 22.16 10.90 21.92
CA ILE A 3 21.10 10.90 22.94
C ILE A 3 20.09 9.83 22.53
N THR A 4 20.08 8.72 23.25
CA THR A 4 19.08 7.66 23.07
C THR A 4 17.76 8.15 23.66
N THR A 5 16.81 8.53 22.82
CA THR A 5 15.45 8.85 23.25
C THR A 5 14.60 7.59 23.32
N THR A 6 14.11 7.25 24.51
CA THR A 6 13.14 6.16 24.73
C THR A 6 11.72 6.71 24.56
N LYS A 7 10.88 6.00 23.81
CA LYS A 7 9.46 6.33 23.59
C LYS A 7 8.72 6.39 24.94
N VAL A 8 7.84 7.38 25.13
CA VAL A 8 7.03 7.54 26.35
C VAL A 8 6.04 6.38 26.47
N ALA A 9 6.02 5.70 27.62
CA ALA A 9 5.10 4.61 27.91
C ALA A 9 3.63 5.07 27.75
N ASN A 10 2.75 4.21 27.23
CA ASN A 10 1.34 4.48 26.91
C ASN A 10 1.06 5.43 25.73
N SER A 11 2.03 5.59 24.81
CA SER A 11 1.80 6.18 23.47
C SER A 11 1.48 5.13 22.39
N GLU A 12 1.14 3.92 22.83
CA GLU A 12 0.68 2.83 21.96
C GLU A 12 -0.83 2.99 21.75
N PRO A 13 -1.38 2.77 20.54
CA PRO A 13 -2.81 2.57 20.40
C PRO A 13 -3.20 1.35 21.25
N VAL A 14 -4.22 1.53 22.08
CA VAL A 14 -4.71 0.55 23.07
C VAL A 14 -5.01 -0.78 22.39
N SER A 15 -4.43 -1.88 22.90
CA SER A 15 -4.62 -3.23 22.33
C SER A 15 -6.01 -3.83 22.62
N ASP A 16 -6.78 -3.24 23.54
CA ASP A 16 -8.18 -3.57 23.86
C ASP A 16 -9.14 -2.44 23.45
N GLY A 17 -9.04 -1.97 22.21
CA GLY A 17 -9.89 -0.91 21.65
C GLY A 17 -9.93 -0.92 20.11
N PHE A 18 -10.76 -0.06 19.51
CA PHE A 18 -10.87 0.08 18.05
C PHE A 18 -9.50 0.22 17.38
N LEU A 19 -9.14 -0.71 16.49
CA LEU A 19 -7.87 -0.66 15.78
C LEU A 19 -7.81 0.61 14.92
N LEU A 20 -6.79 1.43 15.15
CA LEU A 20 -6.58 2.66 14.39
C LEU A 20 -6.08 2.31 12.98
N ASN A 21 -6.67 2.91 11.95
CA ASN A 21 -6.27 2.66 10.56
C ASN A 21 -4.78 3.01 10.29
N SER A 22 -4.16 3.85 11.11
CA SER A 22 -2.72 4.14 11.05
C SER A 22 -1.81 2.96 11.38
N THR A 23 -2.37 1.86 11.90
CA THR A 23 -1.62 0.61 12.12
C THR A 23 -1.34 -0.13 10.81
N ASN A 24 -2.16 0.10 9.77
CA ASN A 24 -1.86 -0.38 8.42
C ASN A 24 -0.65 0.36 7.86
N GLN A 25 0.28 -0.39 7.28
CA GLN A 25 1.45 0.18 6.62
C GLN A 25 1.41 -0.13 5.14
N TYR A 26 1.50 0.91 4.32
CA TYR A 26 1.50 0.79 2.87
C TYR A 26 2.85 1.24 2.33
N TYR A 27 3.37 0.47 1.39
CA TYR A 27 4.62 0.75 0.69
C TYR A 27 4.38 0.60 -0.81
N ILE A 28 5.04 1.45 -1.60
CA ILE A 28 5.04 1.39 -3.05
C ILE A 28 6.44 1.10 -3.55
N ASP A 29 6.56 0.20 -4.52
CA ASP A 29 7.84 -0.04 -5.19
C ASP A 29 8.14 1.09 -6.17
N VAL A 30 9.30 1.71 -6.03
CA VAL A 30 9.74 2.81 -6.91
C VAL A 30 10.61 2.33 -8.07
N THR A 31 10.96 1.04 -8.13
CA THR A 31 11.71 0.47 -9.28
C THR A 31 10.80 0.10 -10.44
N GLY A 32 9.51 -0.17 -10.18
CA GLY A 32 8.52 -0.52 -11.19
C GLY A 32 8.60 -1.98 -11.63
N GLY A 33 9.05 -2.89 -10.75
CA GLY A 33 9.11 -4.31 -11.07
C GLY A 33 7.71 -4.94 -11.23
N ASP A 34 7.66 -6.05 -11.96
CA ASP A 34 6.44 -6.78 -12.32
C ASP A 34 6.48 -8.27 -11.90
N ASN A 35 7.45 -8.66 -11.08
CA ASN A 35 7.54 -9.99 -10.50
C ASN A 35 7.10 -10.00 -9.03
N LEU A 36 6.14 -10.86 -8.67
CA LEU A 36 5.76 -11.12 -7.26
C LEU A 36 6.46 -12.34 -6.65
N ALA A 37 7.04 -13.23 -7.47
CA ALA A 37 7.72 -14.42 -6.98
C ALA A 37 9.09 -14.07 -6.36
N ASP A 38 9.71 -13.01 -6.86
CA ASP A 38 10.92 -12.42 -6.30
C ASP A 38 10.78 -10.89 -6.28
N VAL A 39 10.87 -10.34 -5.08
CA VAL A 39 10.74 -8.90 -4.79
C VAL A 39 11.99 -8.36 -4.12
N THR A 40 13.11 -9.07 -4.21
CA THR A 40 14.40 -8.64 -3.65
C THR A 40 14.99 -7.42 -4.36
N ASP A 41 14.58 -7.19 -5.61
CA ASP A 41 14.92 -6.02 -6.42
C ASP A 41 14.09 -4.77 -6.06
N ALA A 42 12.97 -4.96 -5.35
CA ALA A 42 12.03 -3.89 -5.04
C ALA A 42 12.63 -2.88 -4.06
N LYS A 43 12.43 -1.59 -4.38
CA LYS A 43 12.77 -0.49 -3.46
C LYS A 43 11.47 0.11 -2.93
N TRP A 44 11.14 -0.24 -1.71
CA TRP A 44 9.87 0.14 -1.09
C TRP A 44 9.94 1.54 -0.50
N ALA A 45 9.09 2.45 -0.95
CA ALA A 45 8.90 3.76 -0.33
C ALA A 45 7.62 3.76 0.50
N ARG A 46 7.66 4.28 1.73
CA ARG A 46 6.52 4.23 2.65
C ARG A 46 5.48 5.32 2.34
N LEU A 47 4.24 4.92 2.10
CA LEU A 47 3.09 5.80 1.88
C LEU A 47 2.46 6.24 3.21
N ALA A 48 3.15 7.15 3.93
CA ALA A 48 2.67 7.63 5.23
C ALA A 48 2.79 9.14 5.42
N LYS A 49 3.93 9.74 5.05
CA LYS A 49 4.16 11.17 5.27
C LYS A 49 3.17 11.99 4.45
N GLY A 50 2.45 12.90 5.09
CA GLY A 50 1.48 13.79 4.41
C GLY A 50 0.16 13.12 4.00
N ILE A 51 0.03 11.80 4.12
CA ILE A 51 -1.22 11.07 3.87
C ILE A 51 -2.12 11.21 5.10
N ALA A 52 -3.35 11.68 4.89
CA ALA A 52 -4.34 11.91 5.92
C ALA A 52 -5.36 10.75 6.01
N SER A 53 -5.65 10.09 4.89
CA SER A 53 -6.56 8.95 4.85
C SER A 53 -6.18 7.92 3.79
N VAL A 54 -6.53 6.66 4.08
CA VAL A 54 -6.47 5.54 3.15
C VAL A 54 -7.82 4.83 3.20
N THR A 55 -8.49 4.73 2.06
CA THR A 55 -9.83 4.13 1.94
C THR A 55 -9.76 2.92 1.03
N PRO A 56 -9.93 1.69 1.56
CA PRO A 56 -10.02 0.49 0.74
C PRO A 56 -11.42 0.35 0.10
N ALA A 57 -11.47 -0.20 -1.11
CA ALA A 57 -12.68 -0.57 -1.83
C ALA A 57 -12.50 -1.95 -2.48
N GLY A 58 -13.47 -2.86 -2.37
CA GLY A 58 -13.34 -4.23 -2.92
C GLY A 58 -13.44 -4.32 -4.45
N ASN A 59 -14.21 -3.41 -5.04
CA ASN A 59 -14.49 -3.31 -6.48
C ASN A 59 -14.77 -4.68 -7.13
N GLU A 60 -15.80 -5.34 -6.62
CA GLU A 60 -16.18 -6.69 -7.01
C GLU A 60 -17.09 -6.68 -8.24
N THR A 61 -16.96 -7.71 -9.08
CA THR A 61 -17.91 -8.00 -10.15
C THR A 61 -18.81 -9.13 -9.67
N ALA A 62 -20.09 -8.84 -9.48
CA ALA A 62 -21.10 -9.81 -9.10
C ALA A 62 -21.90 -10.25 -10.33
N ASN A 63 -22.14 -11.54 -10.47
CA ASN A 63 -23.14 -12.09 -11.37
C ASN A 63 -24.38 -12.47 -10.55
N ASN A 64 -25.54 -12.00 -10.97
CA ASN A 64 -26.79 -12.13 -10.22
C ASN A 64 -27.77 -12.98 -11.03
N ASP A 65 -27.48 -14.28 -11.14
CA ASP A 65 -28.32 -15.20 -11.89
C ASP A 65 -29.50 -15.69 -11.04
N ALA A 66 -30.68 -15.76 -11.65
CA ALA A 66 -31.86 -16.38 -11.08
C ALA A 66 -32.18 -17.65 -11.88
N TYR A 67 -32.05 -18.81 -11.24
CA TYR A 67 -32.36 -20.10 -11.84
C TYR A 67 -33.82 -20.48 -11.58
N TYR A 68 -34.44 -21.22 -12.52
CA TYR A 68 -35.87 -21.55 -12.50
C TYR A 68 -36.29 -22.40 -11.29
N ASP A 69 -35.34 -23.10 -10.67
CA ASP A 69 -35.50 -23.87 -9.44
C ASP A 69 -35.31 -23.01 -8.17
N GLY A 70 -34.82 -21.78 -8.30
CA GLY A 70 -34.59 -20.82 -7.21
C GLY A 70 -35.84 -20.14 -6.66
N GLY A 71 -37.05 -20.51 -7.12
CA GLY A 71 -38.31 -19.98 -6.56
C GLY A 71 -38.47 -18.47 -6.69
N ALA A 72 -37.94 -17.87 -7.77
CA ALA A 72 -37.85 -16.43 -8.02
C ALA A 72 -36.86 -15.64 -7.13
N TYR A 73 -35.97 -16.32 -6.38
CA TYR A 73 -34.86 -15.71 -5.67
C TYR A 73 -33.55 -15.83 -6.47
N GLY A 74 -32.79 -14.73 -6.60
CA GLY A 74 -31.49 -14.71 -7.28
C GLY A 74 -30.33 -15.10 -6.36
N SER A 75 -29.25 -15.65 -6.93
CA SER A 75 -27.97 -15.88 -6.26
C SER A 75 -26.95 -14.84 -6.70
N ASN A 76 -26.09 -14.38 -5.79
CA ASN A 76 -24.98 -13.49 -6.10
C ASN A 76 -23.67 -14.28 -6.11
N ASP A 77 -23.04 -14.40 -7.29
CA ASP A 77 -21.73 -15.01 -7.45
C ASP A 77 -20.68 -13.92 -7.75
N ILE A 78 -19.66 -13.79 -6.89
CA ILE A 78 -18.56 -12.85 -7.12
C ILE A 78 -17.59 -13.48 -8.13
N THR A 79 -17.60 -12.98 -9.36
CA THR A 79 -16.80 -13.50 -10.49
C THR A 79 -15.49 -12.76 -10.70
N GLY A 80 -15.29 -11.62 -10.03
CA GLY A 80 -14.05 -10.87 -10.09
C GLY A 80 -13.88 -9.95 -8.89
N LYS A 81 -12.63 -9.75 -8.48
CA LYS A 81 -12.27 -8.85 -7.38
C LYS A 81 -11.10 -7.98 -7.80
N ARG A 82 -11.24 -6.66 -7.67
CA ARG A 82 -10.18 -5.69 -8.02
C ARG A 82 -10.00 -4.67 -6.90
N PRO A 83 -9.53 -5.07 -5.71
CA PRO A 83 -9.40 -4.18 -4.58
C PRO A 83 -8.62 -2.92 -4.93
N GLN A 84 -9.05 -1.78 -4.39
CA GLN A 84 -8.44 -0.48 -4.61
C GLN A 84 -8.19 0.20 -3.27
N TRP A 85 -7.11 0.97 -3.19
CA TRP A 85 -6.81 1.82 -2.05
C TRP A 85 -6.69 3.27 -2.51
N SER A 86 -7.62 4.11 -2.06
CA SER A 86 -7.59 5.55 -2.30
C SER A 86 -6.80 6.24 -1.20
N PHE A 87 -5.71 6.88 -1.57
CA PHE A 87 -4.86 7.67 -0.67
C PHE A 87 -5.16 9.14 -0.87
N SER A 88 -5.34 9.88 0.23
CA SER A 88 -5.52 11.34 0.17
C SER A 88 -4.79 12.06 1.28
N GLY A 89 -4.34 13.27 0.99
CA GLY A 89 -3.62 14.11 1.94
C GLY A 89 -3.01 15.33 1.26
N HIS A 90 -1.79 15.65 1.67
CA HIS A 90 -1.07 16.84 1.23
C HIS A 90 0.29 16.49 0.64
N ARG A 91 0.69 17.26 -0.38
CA ARG A 91 1.97 17.09 -1.05
C ARG A 91 3.13 17.44 -0.12
N VAL A 92 4.09 16.53 -0.01
CA VAL A 92 5.34 16.68 0.72
C VAL A 92 6.50 16.42 -0.25
N TYR A 93 7.13 17.49 -0.73
CA TYR A 93 8.29 17.40 -1.61
C TYR A 93 9.47 16.71 -0.91
N GLY A 94 10.20 15.86 -1.64
CA GLY A 94 11.34 15.10 -1.14
C GLY A 94 10.94 13.77 -0.46
N ASP A 95 9.64 13.49 -0.33
CA ASP A 95 9.17 12.16 0.05
C ASP A 95 9.23 11.23 -1.17
N LYS A 96 10.03 10.17 -1.10
CA LYS A 96 10.29 9.27 -2.23
C LYS A 96 9.02 8.64 -2.80
N ALA A 97 8.05 8.31 -1.93
CA ALA A 97 6.82 7.66 -2.35
C ALA A 97 5.91 8.66 -3.08
N GLN A 98 5.70 9.85 -2.50
CA GLN A 98 4.92 10.89 -3.16
C GLN A 98 5.57 11.43 -4.42
N ASP A 99 6.90 11.61 -4.43
CA ASP A 99 7.65 12.10 -5.59
C ASP A 99 7.56 11.10 -6.75
N PHE A 100 7.64 9.80 -6.47
CA PHE A 100 7.44 8.75 -7.47
C PHE A 100 6.04 8.82 -8.08
N VAL A 101 4.99 8.84 -7.26
CA VAL A 101 3.60 8.91 -7.73
C VAL A 101 3.32 10.21 -8.49
N ALA A 102 3.75 11.37 -7.97
CA ALA A 102 3.58 12.65 -8.63
C ALA A 102 4.30 12.71 -9.99
N GLY A 103 5.48 12.11 -10.10
CA GLY A 103 6.22 12.00 -11.37
C GLY A 103 5.51 11.16 -12.44
N LYS A 104 4.47 10.40 -12.07
CA LYS A 104 3.66 9.58 -12.97
C LYS A 104 2.32 10.21 -13.36
N GLU A 105 2.03 11.45 -12.95
CA GLU A 105 0.73 12.10 -13.20
C GLU A 105 0.33 12.11 -14.68
N PHE A 106 1.28 12.33 -15.58
CA PHE A 106 1.06 12.32 -17.04
C PHE A 106 1.54 11.03 -17.72
N ALA A 107 1.95 10.01 -16.94
CA ALA A 107 2.37 8.73 -17.48
C ALA A 107 1.15 7.92 -17.95
N VAL A 108 1.39 6.99 -18.88
CA VAL A 108 0.35 6.12 -19.45
C VAL A 108 0.84 4.68 -19.56
N GLY A 109 -0.10 3.73 -19.57
CA GLY A 109 0.18 2.31 -19.79
C GLY A 109 1.03 1.67 -18.68
N GLU A 110 2.01 0.86 -19.08
CA GLU A 110 2.89 0.09 -18.17
C GLU A 110 3.65 0.97 -17.17
N ALA A 111 3.91 2.23 -17.49
CA ALA A 111 4.62 3.15 -16.60
C ALA A 111 3.87 3.46 -15.28
N LEU A 112 2.56 3.16 -15.22
CA LEU A 112 1.71 3.28 -14.03
C LEU A 112 1.61 1.97 -13.24
N LYS A 113 2.14 0.86 -13.75
CA LYS A 113 2.15 -0.41 -13.04
C LYS A 113 3.36 -0.49 -12.13
N THR A 114 3.14 -0.98 -10.92
CA THR A 114 4.19 -1.23 -9.94
C THR A 114 3.71 -2.27 -8.92
N ARG A 115 4.49 -2.51 -7.88
CA ARG A 115 4.14 -3.38 -6.75
C ARG A 115 3.74 -2.54 -5.54
N MET A 116 2.77 -3.05 -4.78
CA MET A 116 2.41 -2.56 -3.46
C MET A 116 2.72 -3.62 -2.43
N LEU A 117 3.30 -3.21 -1.31
CA LEU A 117 3.42 -4.01 -0.10
C LEU A 117 2.51 -3.40 0.97
N TRP A 118 1.57 -4.21 1.46
CA TRP A 118 0.68 -3.85 2.55
C TRP A 118 0.95 -4.74 3.75
N ILE A 119 1.22 -4.12 4.90
CA ILE A 119 1.25 -4.79 6.19
C ILE A 119 -0.06 -4.44 6.90
N ASN A 120 -0.92 -5.44 7.10
CA ASN A 120 -2.18 -5.23 7.78
C ASN A 120 -1.95 -4.95 9.28
N SER A 121 -3.02 -4.55 9.97
CA SER A 121 -2.95 -4.24 11.40
C SER A 121 -2.60 -5.43 12.30
N THR A 122 -2.68 -6.67 11.78
CA THR A 122 -2.25 -7.89 12.49
C THR A 122 -0.81 -8.29 12.17
N GLY A 123 -0.10 -7.54 11.32
CA GLY A 123 1.30 -7.75 10.94
C GLY A 123 1.52 -8.71 9.77
N GLU A 124 0.46 -9.15 9.08
CA GLU A 124 0.56 -9.96 7.88
C GLU A 124 0.95 -9.09 6.67
N MET A 125 1.88 -9.60 5.88
CA MET A 125 2.38 -8.91 4.69
C MET A 125 1.71 -9.47 3.44
N ILE A 126 1.18 -8.58 2.63
CA ILE A 126 0.57 -8.87 1.34
C ILE A 126 1.29 -8.05 0.28
N VAL A 127 1.76 -8.71 -0.77
CA VAL A 127 2.38 -8.04 -1.92
C VAL A 127 1.48 -8.25 -3.14
N ALA A 128 1.23 -7.18 -3.89
CA ALA A 128 0.36 -7.22 -5.05
C ALA A 128 0.88 -6.34 -6.18
N HIS A 129 0.55 -6.71 -7.43
CA HIS A 129 0.66 -5.77 -8.54
C HIS A 129 -0.45 -4.74 -8.44
N VAL A 130 -0.10 -3.50 -8.69
CA VAL A 130 -1.03 -2.38 -8.67
C VAL A 130 -0.81 -1.47 -9.86
N THR A 131 -1.89 -0.84 -10.31
CA THR A 131 -1.84 0.30 -11.22
C THR A 131 -2.10 1.56 -10.40
N ILE A 132 -1.25 2.57 -10.56
CA ILE A 132 -1.47 3.90 -10.01
C ILE A 132 -2.48 4.61 -10.91
N MET A 133 -3.56 5.09 -10.30
CA MET A 133 -4.70 5.69 -10.97
C MET A 133 -5.05 7.03 -10.31
N THR A 134 -5.79 7.87 -11.05
CA THR A 134 -6.41 9.10 -10.54
C THR A 134 -5.44 9.99 -9.74
N ILE A 135 -4.24 10.18 -10.27
CA ILE A 135 -3.19 10.97 -9.62
C ILE A 135 -3.61 12.44 -9.67
N VAL A 136 -3.60 13.09 -8.50
CA VAL A 136 -3.72 14.52 -8.34
C VAL A 136 -2.48 14.95 -7.56
N ALA A 137 -1.49 15.49 -8.26
CA ALA A 137 -0.23 15.91 -7.63
C ALA A 137 -0.28 17.35 -7.14
N SER A 138 -1.25 18.16 -7.59
CA SER A 138 -1.41 19.56 -7.21
C SER A 138 -2.88 20.00 -7.19
N GLY A 139 -3.22 20.98 -6.35
CA GLY A 139 -4.56 21.51 -6.18
C GLY A 139 -4.77 22.19 -4.83
N GLY A 140 -5.96 22.75 -4.61
CA GLY A 140 -6.36 23.41 -3.36
C GLY A 140 -6.40 24.93 -3.43
N ASN A 141 -6.78 25.56 -2.31
CA ASN A 141 -6.88 27.02 -2.18
C ASN A 141 -5.49 27.66 -2.01
N ALA A 142 -5.35 28.94 -2.37
CA ALA A 142 -4.08 29.67 -2.26
C ALA A 142 -3.48 29.72 -0.83
N ASN A 143 -4.33 29.62 0.20
CA ASN A 143 -3.95 29.60 1.60
C ASN A 143 -3.92 28.19 2.21
N ALA A 144 -4.12 27.14 1.41
CA ALA A 144 -4.12 25.75 1.84
C ALA A 144 -2.84 25.04 1.43
N LYS A 145 -2.55 23.92 2.09
CA LYS A 145 -1.50 23.00 1.66
C LYS A 145 -1.93 22.34 0.34
N GLN A 146 -0.97 22.15 -0.57
CA GLN A 146 -1.21 21.53 -1.86
C GLN A 146 -1.81 20.13 -1.69
N THR A 147 -2.93 19.87 -2.35
CA THR A 147 -3.62 18.57 -2.32
C THR A 147 -2.78 17.50 -3.00
N PHE A 148 -2.80 16.28 -2.43
CA PHE A 148 -2.22 15.10 -3.04
C PHE A 148 -3.16 13.91 -2.87
N SER A 149 -3.54 13.26 -3.96
CA SER A 149 -4.34 12.03 -3.93
C SER A 149 -4.04 11.10 -5.10
N PHE A 150 -4.23 9.80 -4.89
CA PHE A 150 -4.09 8.78 -5.93
C PHE A 150 -4.81 7.50 -5.49
N VAL A 151 -5.08 6.61 -6.43
CA VAL A 151 -5.67 5.29 -6.18
C VAL A 151 -4.67 4.22 -6.62
N LEU A 152 -4.46 3.19 -5.79
CA LEU A 152 -3.79 1.96 -6.19
C LEU A 152 -4.85 0.91 -6.47
N GLY A 153 -5.01 0.51 -7.73
CA GLY A 153 -5.90 -0.57 -8.12
C GLY A 153 -5.13 -1.88 -8.29
N MET A 154 -5.55 -2.94 -7.61
CA MET A 154 -4.88 -4.24 -7.67
C MET A 154 -5.09 -4.93 -9.02
N ASN A 155 -4.01 -5.53 -9.54
CA ASN A 155 -4.01 -6.36 -10.73
C ASN A 155 -3.64 -7.79 -10.36
N GLY A 156 -4.46 -8.75 -10.77
CA GLY A 156 -4.20 -10.16 -10.53
C GLY A 156 -4.33 -10.56 -9.05
N GLU A 157 -3.81 -11.74 -8.73
CA GLU A 157 -3.88 -12.30 -7.39
C GLU A 157 -2.73 -11.74 -6.52
N PRO A 158 -3.01 -11.32 -5.27
CA PRO A 158 -1.97 -10.90 -4.35
C PRO A 158 -1.26 -12.12 -3.76
N VAL A 159 0.00 -11.97 -3.38
CA VAL A 159 0.79 -13.04 -2.76
C VAL A 159 1.18 -12.69 -1.33
N ILE A 160 1.38 -13.71 -0.51
CA ILE A 160 1.97 -13.58 0.82
C ILE A 160 3.44 -14.00 0.70
N PRO A 161 4.41 -13.16 1.11
CA PRO A 161 5.81 -13.54 1.10
C PRO A 161 6.11 -14.75 2.00
N ASN A 162 6.89 -15.69 1.49
CA ASN A 162 7.36 -16.84 2.27
C ASN A 162 8.32 -16.38 3.39
N GLY A 163 8.29 -17.06 4.54
CA GLY A 163 9.32 -16.89 5.59
C GLY A 163 9.14 -15.69 6.53
N LYS A 164 8.01 -14.97 6.49
CA LYS A 164 7.74 -13.78 7.33
C LYS A 164 8.89 -12.76 7.26
N PRO A 165 9.22 -12.26 6.05
CA PRO A 165 10.29 -11.29 5.90
C PRO A 165 9.99 -10.02 6.70
N LYS A 166 11.02 -9.27 7.06
CA LYS A 166 10.88 -7.95 7.70
C LYS A 166 11.18 -6.84 6.73
N VAL A 167 10.45 -5.74 6.86
CA VAL A 167 10.81 -4.48 6.21
C VAL A 167 11.96 -3.86 6.98
N VAL A 168 13.11 -3.72 6.33
CA VAL A 168 14.31 -3.09 6.88
C VAL A 168 14.70 -1.88 6.04
N ALA A 169 15.50 -0.97 6.61
CA ALA A 169 16.04 0.15 5.86
C ALA A 169 16.81 -0.36 4.62
N GLY A 170 16.53 0.24 3.48
CA GLY A 170 17.26 0.00 2.24
C GLY A 170 18.59 0.73 2.24
N ASP A 171 19.30 0.61 1.12
CA ASP A 171 20.62 1.23 0.95
C ASP A 171 20.53 2.74 0.64
N GLU A 172 19.32 3.23 0.35
CA GLU A 172 19.01 4.63 0.08
C GLU A 172 18.03 5.19 1.14
N ASP A 173 18.31 6.41 1.60
CA ASP A 173 17.47 7.09 2.59
C ASP A 173 16.01 7.24 2.13
N GLY A 174 15.08 6.78 2.98
CA GLY A 174 13.65 6.81 2.71
C GLY A 174 13.13 5.62 1.89
N LEU A 175 14.00 4.69 1.50
CA LEU A 175 13.64 3.43 0.87
C LEU A 175 13.87 2.25 1.82
N PHE A 176 13.11 1.18 1.60
CA PHE A 176 13.09 -0.03 2.40
C PHE A 176 13.26 -1.25 1.50
N LYS A 177 13.74 -2.35 2.07
CA LYS A 177 13.85 -3.65 1.43
C LYS A 177 13.25 -4.74 2.32
N LEU A 178 12.89 -5.87 1.72
CA LEU A 178 12.50 -7.06 2.47
C LEU A 178 13.73 -7.90 2.77
N SER A 179 13.88 -8.34 4.02
CA SER A 179 14.96 -9.24 4.45
C SER A 179 14.40 -10.48 5.14
N ASP A 180 14.91 -11.66 4.76
CA ASP A 180 14.61 -12.93 5.42
C ASP A 180 15.19 -13.00 6.84
N GLN A 181 14.53 -13.70 7.75
CA GLN A 181 14.94 -13.83 9.16
C GLN A 181 16.19 -14.69 9.40
N VAL A 182 16.87 -15.21 8.37
CA VAL A 182 18.09 -16.03 8.54
C VAL A 182 19.34 -15.17 8.51
N THR A 183 19.48 -14.27 9.48
CA THR A 183 20.78 -13.70 9.85
C THR A 183 20.95 -13.76 11.36
N GLY A 184 21.21 -14.98 11.81
CA GLY A 184 21.85 -15.29 13.07
C GLY A 184 22.96 -16.30 12.80
N SER A 185 23.97 -15.92 12.01
CA SER A 185 25.26 -16.60 12.10
C SER A 185 25.88 -16.16 13.41
N THR A 186 25.73 -17.01 14.42
CA THR A 186 26.70 -17.10 15.51
C THR A 186 27.94 -17.76 14.93
N ASP A 187 28.96 -16.96 14.68
CA ASP A 187 30.36 -17.36 14.85
C ASP A 187 30.90 -16.66 16.10
#